data_AF-A0A927JI06-F1
#
_entry.id   AF-A0A927JI06-F1
#
_cell.length_a   1.000
_cell.length_b   1.000
_cell.length_c   1.000
_cell.angle_alpha   90.00
_cell.angle_beta   90.00
_cell.angle_gamma   90.00
#
_symmetry.space_group_name_H-M   'P 1'
#
loop_
_entity.id
_entity.type
_entity.pdbx_description
1 polymer ?
#
loop_
_entity_poly.entity_id
_entity_poly.type
_entity_poly.pdbx_seq_one_letter_code
_entity_poly.pdbx_strand_id
1 'polypeptide(L)'
;MLRGGVAHDMARVRPTVAHLIADRAFDGGTPIEAETLAGFDLLSPIDLHCVKAAGVTFAVSALERVIEERARGDHGRAASLREGLERALGGDLRGVVPGSAEADALKQRLIAEGMWSQYLEVAIGPDAEIFTKSPVLSTVGWGAPVGFRSDSTWNNPEPEVVVVAGPDGRAIGATLGNDVNLRDFEGRSALLLGKAKDNNASCSLGPLIRLFDDGFTMDDVARAEIAMTIEGTDGYRLDGASTMREISRHPEELLRQALSEHHYPDGLVLFCGTLFAPTQDRDEAGRGFTHKVGDVVTIASGRLGTLVNPVTTSRDAPVWTMGIAGLFHNLAMRGLLAA
;
A
#
# COMPACT_ATOMS: atom_id res chain seq x y z
N MET A 1 1.28 -16.62 -11.03
CA MET A 1 -0.05 -16.00 -10.80
C MET A 1 -1.01 -17.02 -10.22
N LEU A 2 -2.03 -16.60 -9.47
CA LEU A 2 -3.05 -17.46 -8.89
C LEU A 2 -4.38 -17.29 -9.65
N ARG A 3 -4.93 -18.39 -10.20
CA ARG A 3 -6.24 -18.44 -10.88
C ARG A 3 -6.99 -19.70 -10.48
N GLY A 4 -8.27 -19.56 -10.12
CA GLY A 4 -9.06 -20.70 -9.61
C GLY A 4 -8.45 -21.41 -8.40
N GLY A 5 -7.61 -20.73 -7.61
CA GLY A 5 -6.88 -21.32 -6.47
C GLY A 5 -5.60 -22.10 -6.82
N VAL A 6 -5.18 -22.13 -8.09
CA VAL A 6 -3.96 -22.84 -8.53
C VAL A 6 -2.89 -21.85 -8.97
N ALA A 7 -1.66 -22.03 -8.49
CA ALA A 7 -0.51 -21.25 -8.91
C ALA A 7 0.02 -21.78 -10.25
N HIS A 8 0.38 -20.87 -11.16
CA HIS A 8 0.87 -21.23 -12.50
C HIS A 8 2.23 -20.60 -12.80
N ASP A 9 3.13 -21.40 -13.37
CA ASP A 9 4.37 -20.97 -14.02
C ASP A 9 4.03 -20.43 -15.40
N MET A 10 4.23 -19.12 -15.57
CA MET A 10 3.95 -18.38 -16.79
C MET A 10 5.22 -17.99 -17.54
N ALA A 11 6.41 -18.38 -17.06
CA ALA A 11 7.70 -17.93 -17.60
C ALA A 11 7.92 -18.36 -19.06
N ARG A 12 7.24 -19.42 -19.51
CA ARG A 12 7.25 -19.88 -20.91
C ARG A 12 6.19 -19.21 -21.78
N VAL A 13 5.18 -18.58 -21.18
CA VAL A 13 4.11 -17.88 -21.90
C VAL A 13 4.58 -16.49 -22.31
N ARG A 14 5.12 -15.73 -21.36
CA ARG A 14 5.81 -14.46 -21.60
C ARG A 14 6.97 -14.28 -20.61
N PRO A 15 8.02 -13.53 -21.02
CA PRO A 15 9.24 -13.40 -20.25
C PRO A 15 9.13 -12.47 -19.03
N THR A 16 8.13 -11.58 -19.00
CA THR A 16 7.89 -10.62 -17.92
C THR A 16 6.42 -10.63 -17.52
N VAL A 17 6.14 -10.31 -16.26
CA VAL A 17 4.79 -10.12 -15.73
C VAL A 17 4.08 -8.96 -16.42
N ALA A 18 4.79 -7.86 -16.70
CA ALA A 18 4.23 -6.74 -17.46
C ALA A 18 3.75 -7.18 -18.85
N HIS A 19 4.52 -8.00 -19.57
CA HIS A 19 4.12 -8.54 -20.87
C HIS A 19 2.94 -9.51 -20.74
N LEU A 20 2.91 -10.35 -19.70
CA LEU A 20 1.74 -11.21 -19.43
C LEU A 20 0.47 -10.40 -19.24
N ILE A 21 0.55 -9.31 -18.46
CA ILE A 21 -0.60 -8.46 -18.15
C ILE A 21 -1.03 -7.63 -19.37
N ALA A 22 -0.08 -7.03 -20.08
CA ALA A 22 -0.35 -6.24 -21.28
C ALA A 22 -1.09 -7.06 -22.35
N ASP A 23 -0.64 -8.30 -22.60
CA ASP A 23 -1.26 -9.19 -23.57
C ASP A 23 -2.49 -9.94 -23.05
N ARG A 24 -2.79 -9.82 -21.74
CA ARG A 24 -3.77 -10.66 -21.02
C ARG A 24 -3.53 -12.17 -21.25
N ALA A 25 -2.27 -12.57 -21.35
CA ALA A 25 -1.85 -13.94 -21.64
C ALA A 25 -1.82 -14.78 -20.35
N PHE A 26 -3.01 -15.12 -19.83
CA PHE A 26 -3.18 -15.85 -18.56
C PHE A 26 -3.44 -17.36 -18.71
N ASP A 27 -3.42 -17.86 -19.94
CA ASP A 27 -3.56 -19.28 -20.27
C ASP A 27 -2.21 -19.88 -20.72
N GLY A 28 -2.13 -21.22 -20.76
CA GLY A 28 -0.94 -21.94 -21.22
C GLY A 28 0.20 -22.05 -20.20
N GLY A 29 -0.02 -21.59 -18.97
CA GLY A 29 0.90 -21.81 -17.85
C GLY A 29 0.90 -23.25 -17.35
N THR A 30 1.98 -23.64 -16.68
CA THR A 30 2.09 -24.96 -16.04
C THR A 30 1.67 -24.84 -14.57
N PRO A 31 0.73 -25.66 -14.06
CA PRO A 31 0.40 -25.66 -12.64
C PRO A 31 1.64 -25.93 -11.77
N ILE A 32 1.74 -25.22 -10.65
CA ILE A 32 2.80 -25.39 -9.65
C ILE A 32 2.14 -25.81 -8.34
N GLU A 33 2.60 -26.92 -7.77
CA GLU A 33 2.20 -27.37 -6.44
C GLU A 33 2.82 -26.47 -5.34
N ALA A 34 2.10 -26.28 -4.24
CA ALA A 34 2.53 -25.41 -3.15
C ALA A 34 3.89 -25.85 -2.55
N GLU A 35 4.13 -27.16 -2.46
CA GLU A 35 5.38 -27.75 -1.97
C GLU A 35 6.56 -27.40 -2.88
N THR A 36 6.31 -27.23 -4.18
CA THR A 36 7.35 -26.80 -5.12
C THR A 36 7.74 -25.35 -4.83
N LEU A 37 6.76 -24.47 -4.59
CA LEU A 37 7.02 -23.06 -4.27
C LEU A 37 7.80 -22.89 -2.96
N ALA A 38 7.56 -23.77 -1.97
CA ALA A 38 8.26 -23.73 -0.68
C ALA A 38 9.78 -23.93 -0.79
N GLY A 39 10.28 -24.46 -1.92
CA GLY A 39 11.71 -24.64 -2.18
C GLY A 39 12.42 -23.43 -2.80
N PHE A 40 11.71 -22.33 -3.07
CA PHE A 40 12.24 -21.15 -3.75
C PHE A 40 12.06 -19.86 -2.95
N ASP A 41 13.00 -18.94 -3.12
CA ASP A 41 12.82 -17.55 -2.70
C ASP A 41 11.83 -16.87 -3.67
N LEU A 42 10.67 -16.46 -3.14
CA LEU A 42 9.66 -15.77 -3.93
C LEU A 42 10.04 -14.30 -4.12
N LEU A 43 10.25 -13.90 -5.37
CA LEU A 43 10.42 -12.50 -5.74
C LEU A 43 9.08 -11.74 -5.62
N SER A 44 9.15 -10.40 -5.63
CA SER A 44 7.96 -9.58 -5.81
C SER A 44 7.21 -10.02 -7.07
N PRO A 45 5.87 -10.11 -7.05
CA PRO A 45 5.11 -10.67 -8.16
C PRO A 45 4.94 -9.70 -9.33
N ILE A 46 5.70 -8.59 -9.36
CA ILE A 46 5.73 -7.61 -10.45
C ILE A 46 7.17 -7.35 -10.91
N ASP A 47 7.31 -6.83 -12.13
CA ASP A 47 8.61 -6.40 -12.68
C ASP A 47 8.61 -4.94 -13.16
N LEU A 48 8.10 -4.67 -14.36
CA LEU A 48 8.22 -3.37 -15.05
C LEU A 48 7.12 -2.37 -14.69
N HIS A 49 6.14 -2.79 -13.90
CA HIS A 49 5.01 -1.95 -13.47
C HIS A 49 5.50 -0.79 -12.61
N CYS A 50 4.97 0.41 -12.85
CA CYS A 50 5.15 1.53 -11.93
C CYS A 50 4.49 1.23 -10.58
N VAL A 51 5.17 1.57 -9.48
CA VAL A 51 4.66 1.34 -8.12
C VAL A 51 4.08 2.64 -7.58
N LYS A 52 2.76 2.73 -7.60
CA LYS A 52 1.99 3.90 -7.15
C LYS A 52 1.29 3.58 -5.85
N ALA A 53 0.98 4.61 -5.09
CA ALA A 53 0.22 4.50 -3.86
C ALA A 53 -0.75 5.67 -3.72
N ALA A 54 -1.88 5.38 -3.10
CA ALA A 54 -2.87 6.34 -2.69
C ALA A 54 -2.82 6.52 -1.18
N GLY A 55 -2.57 7.75 -0.73
CA GLY A 55 -2.57 8.08 0.69
C GLY A 55 -3.90 8.68 1.13
N VAL A 56 -4.14 8.69 2.45
CA VAL A 56 -5.26 9.43 3.06
C VAL A 56 -6.63 8.99 2.49
N THR A 57 -6.73 7.72 2.11
CA THR A 57 -7.93 7.13 1.50
C THR A 57 -8.99 6.72 2.51
N PHE A 58 -8.79 7.10 3.78
CA PHE A 58 -9.74 6.86 4.86
C PHE A 58 -10.02 8.20 5.57
N ALA A 59 -11.12 8.84 5.16
CA ALA A 59 -11.42 10.21 5.55
C ALA A 59 -11.52 10.39 7.08
N VAL A 60 -12.08 9.40 7.79
CA VAL A 60 -12.18 9.43 9.26
C VAL A 60 -10.79 9.50 9.90
N SER A 61 -9.86 8.63 9.48
CA SER A 61 -8.49 8.62 10.01
C SER A 61 -7.75 9.92 9.70
N ALA A 62 -7.98 10.50 8.53
CA ALA A 62 -7.40 11.80 8.17
C ALA A 62 -7.92 12.92 9.07
N LEU A 63 -9.23 12.96 9.32
CA LEU A 63 -9.86 13.96 10.17
C LEU A 63 -9.43 13.80 11.63
N GLU A 64 -9.31 12.57 12.13
CA GLU A 64 -8.76 12.31 13.47
C GLU A 64 -7.31 12.80 13.59
N ARG A 65 -6.47 12.61 12.58
CA ARG A 65 -5.10 13.18 12.56
C ARG A 65 -5.10 14.70 12.60
N VAL A 66 -5.98 15.35 11.83
CA VAL A 66 -6.13 16.81 11.87
C VAL A 66 -6.54 17.28 13.27
N ILE A 67 -7.44 16.55 13.94
CA ILE A 67 -7.83 16.83 15.33
C ILE A 67 -6.62 16.71 16.26
N GLU A 68 -5.86 15.61 16.19
CA GLU A 68 -4.69 15.35 17.02
C GLU A 68 -3.59 16.41 16.86
N GLU A 69 -3.25 16.76 15.61
CA GLU A 69 -2.26 17.81 15.29
C GLU A 69 -2.66 19.16 15.88
N ARG A 70 -3.95 19.50 15.82
CA ARG A 70 -4.50 20.77 16.31
C ARG A 70 -4.66 20.78 17.83
N ALA A 71 -4.89 19.62 18.43
CA ALA A 71 -4.97 19.44 19.87
C ALA A 71 -3.59 19.43 20.53
N ARG A 72 -2.52 19.07 19.80
CA ARG A 72 -1.15 18.94 20.34
C ARG A 72 -1.08 18.07 21.60
N GLY A 73 -1.86 17.00 21.62
CA GLY A 73 -1.95 16.07 22.76
C GLY A 73 -2.91 16.50 23.89
N ASP A 74 -3.59 17.65 23.78
CA ASP A 74 -4.63 18.04 24.74
C ASP A 74 -5.96 17.31 24.46
N HIS A 75 -6.30 16.35 25.31
CA HIS A 75 -7.51 15.54 25.17
C HIS A 75 -8.82 16.36 25.23
N GLY A 76 -8.88 17.42 26.04
CA GLY A 76 -10.07 18.27 26.16
C GLY A 76 -10.28 19.12 24.92
N ARG A 77 -9.19 19.65 24.37
CA ARG A 77 -9.20 20.37 23.09
C ARG A 77 -9.52 19.43 21.92
N ALA A 78 -8.98 18.22 21.91
CA ALA A 78 -9.30 17.21 20.89
C ALA A 78 -10.80 16.87 20.89
N ALA A 79 -11.39 16.69 22.07
CA ALA A 79 -12.82 16.42 22.21
C ALA A 79 -13.68 17.58 21.69
N SER A 80 -13.35 18.84 22.02
CA SER A 80 -14.13 19.98 21.53
C SER A 80 -14.00 20.20 20.02
N LEU A 81 -12.82 19.94 19.45
CA LEU A 81 -12.60 19.96 18.00
C LEU A 81 -13.41 18.87 17.30
N ARG A 82 -13.45 17.65 17.87
CA ARG A 82 -14.26 16.53 17.35
C ARG A 82 -15.74 16.87 17.36
N GLU A 83 -16.28 17.36 18.48
CA GLU A 83 -17.67 17.79 18.58
C GLU A 83 -18.02 18.94 17.62
N GLY A 84 -17.06 19.84 17.37
CA GLY A 84 -17.20 20.91 16.38
C GLY A 84 -17.33 20.36 14.96
N LEU A 85 -16.42 19.45 14.58
CA LEU A 85 -16.44 18.73 13.31
C LEU A 85 -17.73 17.94 13.11
N GLU A 86 -18.15 17.14 14.09
CA GLU A 86 -19.39 16.35 14.01
C GLU A 86 -20.65 17.22 13.84
N ARG A 87 -20.72 18.35 14.56
CA ARG A 87 -21.80 19.34 14.38
C ARG A 87 -21.77 19.97 12.99
N ALA A 88 -20.58 20.30 12.48
CA ALA A 88 -20.42 20.86 11.14
C ALA A 88 -20.78 19.84 10.03
N LEU A 89 -20.77 18.54 10.35
CA LEU A 89 -21.05 17.43 9.44
C LEU A 89 -22.50 16.93 9.47
N GLY A 90 -23.33 17.41 10.39
CA GLY A 90 -24.69 16.90 10.54
C GLY A 90 -24.76 15.47 11.10
N GLY A 91 -23.69 14.98 11.73
CA GLY A 91 -23.72 13.79 12.58
C GLY A 91 -22.92 12.57 12.12
N ASP A 92 -22.46 12.47 10.86
CA ASP A 92 -21.64 11.32 10.44
C ASP A 92 -20.43 11.69 9.56
N LEU A 93 -19.24 11.62 10.15
CA LEU A 93 -17.93 11.73 9.51
C LEU A 93 -17.71 10.65 8.43
N ARG A 94 -18.38 9.49 8.53
CA ARG A 94 -18.21 8.34 7.61
C ARG A 94 -18.99 8.48 6.31
N GLY A 95 -20.00 9.35 6.27
CA GLY A 95 -20.87 9.53 5.10
C GLY A 95 -20.36 10.54 4.07
N VAL A 96 -19.23 11.22 4.32
CA VAL A 96 -18.71 12.25 3.42
C VAL A 96 -18.10 11.61 2.18
N VAL A 97 -18.71 11.83 1.03
CA VAL A 97 -18.17 11.41 -0.27
C VAL A 97 -17.14 12.45 -0.73
N PRO A 98 -15.86 12.10 -0.91
CA PRO A 98 -14.84 13.06 -1.33
C PRO A 98 -15.16 13.68 -2.69
N GLY A 99 -14.91 14.99 -2.82
CA GLY A 99 -15.21 15.76 -4.04
C GLY A 99 -16.68 16.13 -4.24
N SER A 100 -17.58 15.72 -3.34
CA SER A 100 -18.98 16.15 -3.35
C SER A 100 -19.15 17.63 -2.95
N ALA A 101 -20.32 18.20 -3.25
CA ALA A 101 -20.65 19.55 -2.84
C ALA A 101 -20.71 19.68 -1.30
N GLU A 102 -21.16 18.63 -0.62
CA GLU A 102 -21.19 18.52 0.84
C GLU A 102 -19.77 18.52 1.43
N ALA A 103 -18.85 17.77 0.80
CA ALA A 103 -17.45 17.71 1.21
C ALA A 103 -16.72 19.04 0.98
N ASP A 104 -16.98 19.74 -0.13
CA ASP A 104 -16.41 21.08 -0.35
C ASP A 104 -16.98 22.09 0.65
N ALA A 105 -18.30 22.09 0.90
CA ALA A 105 -18.90 22.95 1.90
C ALA A 105 -18.31 22.73 3.30
N LEU A 106 -18.04 21.47 3.69
CA LEU A 106 -17.32 21.13 4.90
C LEU A 106 -15.89 21.68 4.89
N LYS A 107 -15.14 21.46 3.81
CA LYS A 107 -13.77 21.95 3.66
C LYS A 107 -13.71 23.46 3.84
N GLN A 108 -14.61 24.21 3.19
CA GLN A 108 -14.68 25.68 3.32
C GLN A 108 -15.02 26.12 4.75
N ARG A 109 -15.90 25.40 5.47
CA ARG A 109 -16.17 25.67 6.89
C ARG A 109 -14.94 25.48 7.76
N LEU A 110 -14.23 24.35 7.60
CA LEU A 110 -13.00 24.07 8.36
C LEU A 110 -11.90 25.10 8.08
N ILE A 111 -11.78 25.58 6.83
CA ILE A 111 -10.89 26.68 6.47
C ILE A 111 -11.28 27.96 7.22
N ALA A 112 -12.56 28.32 7.22
CA ALA A 112 -13.06 29.52 7.90
C ALA A 112 -12.82 29.49 9.42
N GLU A 113 -12.82 28.29 10.02
CA GLU A 113 -12.51 28.07 11.44
C GLU A 113 -10.99 27.99 11.73
N GLY A 114 -10.13 28.18 10.72
CA GLY A 114 -8.68 28.15 10.86
C GLY A 114 -8.11 26.73 11.02
N MET A 115 -8.89 25.70 10.67
CA MET A 115 -8.55 24.28 10.75
C MET A 115 -8.00 23.71 9.43
N TRP A 116 -7.68 24.54 8.44
CA TRP A 116 -7.11 24.06 7.18
C TRP A 116 -5.91 23.14 7.40
N SER A 117 -5.88 22.02 6.68
CA SER A 117 -4.75 21.10 6.64
C SER A 117 -4.66 20.54 5.22
N GLN A 118 -3.45 20.29 4.75
CA GLN A 118 -3.21 19.62 3.47
C GLN A 118 -3.95 18.28 3.37
N TYR A 119 -4.15 17.59 4.49
CA TYR A 119 -4.93 16.35 4.53
C TYR A 119 -6.39 16.56 4.15
N LEU A 120 -6.98 17.72 4.39
CA LEU A 120 -8.37 18.00 3.99
C LEU A 120 -8.51 18.09 2.46
N GLU A 121 -7.49 18.59 1.76
CA GLU A 121 -7.52 18.68 0.29
C GLU A 121 -7.64 17.29 -0.34
N VAL A 122 -7.02 16.27 0.28
CA VAL A 122 -6.98 14.91 -0.27
C VAL A 122 -7.92 13.92 0.39
N ALA A 123 -8.28 14.11 1.67
CA ALA A 123 -9.19 13.22 2.39
C ALA A 123 -10.64 13.39 1.91
N ILE A 124 -11.07 14.64 1.74
CA ILE A 124 -12.45 15.02 1.41
C ILE A 124 -12.56 15.87 0.14
N GLY A 125 -11.45 16.44 -0.36
CA GLY A 125 -11.46 17.16 -1.63
C GLY A 125 -11.64 16.24 -2.84
N PRO A 126 -11.69 16.82 -4.06
CA PRO A 126 -11.92 16.06 -5.28
C PRO A 126 -10.74 15.15 -5.64
N ASP A 127 -9.53 15.58 -5.28
CA ASP A 127 -8.29 14.94 -5.70
C ASP A 127 -7.81 13.95 -4.63
N ALA A 128 -7.49 12.73 -5.03
CA ALA A 128 -6.82 11.75 -4.21
C ALA A 128 -5.33 12.07 -4.12
N GLU A 129 -4.71 11.80 -2.98
CA GLU A 129 -3.25 11.80 -2.90
C GLU A 129 -2.72 10.60 -3.68
N ILE A 130 -2.04 10.83 -4.81
CA ILE A 130 -1.35 9.79 -5.57
C ILE A 130 0.15 10.10 -5.59
N PHE A 131 0.96 9.16 -5.11
CA PHE A 131 2.42 9.28 -5.11
C PHE A 131 3.10 8.04 -5.73
N THR A 132 4.38 8.18 -6.05
CA THR A 132 5.22 7.03 -6.44
C THR A 132 5.84 6.47 -5.18
N LYS A 133 5.52 5.21 -4.86
CA LYS A 133 6.03 4.55 -3.65
C LYS A 133 7.48 4.14 -3.81
N SER A 134 7.81 3.49 -4.93
CA SER A 134 9.16 3.01 -5.17
C SER A 134 9.46 2.87 -6.68
N PRO A 135 10.74 2.81 -7.07
CA PRO A 135 11.13 2.53 -8.45
C PRO A 135 10.66 1.16 -8.95
N VAL A 136 10.52 1.05 -10.26
CA VAL A 136 10.38 -0.23 -10.97
C VAL A 136 11.48 -1.21 -10.54
N LEU A 137 11.14 -2.49 -10.36
CA LEU A 137 12.02 -3.57 -9.91
C LEU A 137 12.61 -3.45 -8.47
N SER A 138 12.22 -2.43 -7.69
CA SER A 138 12.79 -2.22 -6.34
C SER A 138 12.02 -2.90 -5.19
N THR A 139 10.80 -3.38 -5.44
CA THR A 139 9.97 -4.03 -4.42
C THR A 139 10.49 -5.42 -4.07
N VAL A 140 10.38 -5.82 -2.80
CA VAL A 140 10.78 -7.15 -2.34
C VAL A 140 9.56 -8.10 -2.22
N GLY A 141 9.81 -9.40 -2.32
CA GLY A 141 8.76 -10.43 -2.27
C GLY A 141 8.50 -10.98 -0.86
N TRP A 142 7.78 -12.08 -0.79
CA TRP A 142 7.54 -12.81 0.45
C TRP A 142 8.84 -13.36 1.04
N GLY A 143 8.99 -13.27 2.37
CA GLY A 143 10.16 -13.75 3.12
C GLY A 143 11.38 -12.84 3.05
N ALA A 144 11.48 -11.98 2.03
CA ALA A 144 12.57 -11.01 1.91
C ALA A 144 12.47 -9.90 2.98
N PRO A 145 13.60 -9.35 3.46
CA PRO A 145 13.57 -8.33 4.49
C PRO A 145 13.04 -7.00 3.95
N VAL A 146 12.20 -6.33 4.73
CA VAL A 146 11.79 -4.93 4.51
C VAL A 146 12.64 -3.98 5.36
N GLY A 147 12.88 -2.78 4.85
CA GLY A 147 13.83 -1.83 5.40
C GLY A 147 13.19 -0.50 5.79
N PHE A 148 13.52 -0.01 6.99
CA PHE A 148 13.30 1.39 7.39
C PHE A 148 14.65 2.12 7.51
N ARG A 149 14.67 3.45 7.38
CA ARG A 149 15.96 4.18 7.49
C ARG A 149 16.57 4.05 8.88
N SER A 150 17.88 3.84 8.96
CA SER A 150 18.59 3.74 10.23
C SER A 150 18.58 5.03 11.07
N ASP A 151 18.23 6.17 10.48
CA ASP A 151 18.07 7.47 11.15
C ASP A 151 16.60 7.82 11.43
N SER A 152 15.65 6.92 11.14
CA SER A 152 14.24 7.10 11.53
C SER A 152 14.03 6.60 12.95
N THR A 153 13.39 7.42 13.78
CA THR A 153 13.06 7.08 15.18
C THR A 153 11.61 6.66 15.34
N TRP A 154 10.76 6.91 14.34
CA TRP A 154 9.36 6.52 14.35
C TRP A 154 8.89 6.10 12.96
N ASN A 155 8.63 4.80 12.80
CA ASN A 155 8.22 4.19 11.53
C ASN A 155 7.29 3.00 11.77
N ASN A 156 6.52 2.63 10.75
CA ASN A 156 5.54 1.54 10.86
C ASN A 156 5.33 0.85 9.49
N PRO A 157 4.75 -0.36 9.50
CA PRO A 157 4.26 -0.96 8.27
C PRO A 157 2.91 -0.34 7.93
N GLU A 158 2.59 -0.29 6.64
CA GLU A 158 1.26 0.08 6.16
C GLU A 158 0.72 -1.09 5.34
N PRO A 159 -0.08 -1.97 5.96
CA PRO A 159 -0.65 -3.13 5.30
C PRO A 159 -1.79 -2.71 4.37
N GLU A 160 -1.70 -3.10 3.11
CA GLU A 160 -2.61 -2.63 2.07
C GLU A 160 -3.01 -3.72 1.08
N VAL A 161 -4.21 -3.56 0.51
CA VAL A 161 -4.55 -4.20 -0.75
C VAL A 161 -3.98 -3.36 -1.89
N VAL A 162 -3.34 -4.05 -2.83
CA VAL A 162 -2.69 -3.46 -3.98
C VAL A 162 -3.39 -3.93 -5.23
N VAL A 163 -3.99 -3.01 -5.98
CA VAL A 163 -4.61 -3.29 -7.28
C VAL A 163 -3.54 -3.35 -8.35
N VAL A 164 -3.64 -4.34 -9.24
CA VAL A 164 -2.76 -4.48 -10.41
C VAL A 164 -3.54 -4.11 -11.66
N ALA A 165 -3.00 -3.20 -12.47
CA ALA A 165 -3.65 -2.71 -13.67
C ALA A 165 -2.74 -2.80 -14.90
N GLY A 166 -3.33 -3.18 -16.03
CA GLY A 166 -2.65 -3.21 -17.32
C GLY A 166 -2.48 -1.82 -17.95
N PRO A 167 -1.87 -1.75 -19.14
CA PRO A 167 -1.61 -0.48 -19.82
C PRO A 167 -2.87 0.25 -20.31
N ASP A 168 -3.99 -0.47 -20.43
CA ASP A 168 -5.32 0.10 -20.70
C ASP A 168 -5.97 0.71 -19.44
N GLY A 169 -5.27 0.70 -18.31
CA GLY A 169 -5.76 1.20 -17.03
C GLY A 169 -6.81 0.32 -16.37
N ARG A 170 -7.09 -0.87 -16.92
CA ARG A 170 -8.06 -1.79 -16.33
C ARG A 170 -7.39 -2.65 -15.27
N ALA A 171 -8.01 -2.74 -14.11
CA ALA A 171 -7.60 -3.66 -13.06
C ALA A 171 -7.76 -5.12 -13.54
N ILE A 172 -6.74 -5.95 -13.30
CA ILE A 172 -6.70 -7.37 -13.70
C ILE A 172 -6.62 -8.31 -12.49
N GLY A 173 -6.44 -7.77 -11.29
CA GLY A 173 -6.26 -8.54 -10.08
C GLY A 173 -5.76 -7.68 -8.93
N ALA A 174 -5.44 -8.34 -7.82
CA ALA A 174 -4.90 -7.71 -6.63
C ALA A 174 -3.87 -8.60 -5.91
N THR A 175 -3.10 -7.99 -5.03
CA THR A 175 -2.14 -8.64 -4.12
C THR A 175 -2.13 -7.89 -2.78
N LEU A 176 -1.41 -8.41 -1.78
CA LEU A 176 -1.09 -7.64 -0.57
C LEU A 176 0.21 -6.86 -0.79
N GLY A 177 0.36 -5.77 -0.03
CA GLY A 177 1.62 -5.04 0.05
C GLY A 177 1.86 -4.42 1.41
N ASN A 178 3.11 -4.08 1.66
CA ASN A 178 3.56 -3.28 2.81
C ASN A 178 4.23 -2.01 2.32
N ASP A 179 3.58 -0.87 2.54
CA ASP A 179 4.15 0.46 2.33
C ASP A 179 4.87 0.92 3.61
N VAL A 180 6.12 0.49 3.81
CA VAL A 180 6.88 0.90 5.00
C VAL A 180 7.05 2.42 4.99
N ASN A 181 6.65 3.04 6.10
CA ASN A 181 6.57 4.50 6.20
C ASN A 181 7.36 5.03 7.40
N LEU A 182 8.07 6.13 7.19
CA LEU A 182 8.83 6.83 8.23
C LEU A 182 8.03 8.04 8.71
N ARG A 183 7.22 7.82 9.75
CA ARG A 183 6.30 8.82 10.32
C ARG A 183 7.02 10.06 10.81
N ASP A 184 8.21 9.90 11.38
CA ASP A 184 9.02 11.03 11.81
C ASP A 184 9.43 11.94 10.66
N PHE A 185 9.65 11.42 9.45
CA PHE A 185 9.93 12.23 8.26
C PHE A 185 8.66 12.79 7.63
N GLU A 186 7.64 11.96 7.44
CA GLU A 186 6.34 12.35 6.87
C GLU A 186 5.69 13.49 7.68
N GLY A 187 5.60 13.33 9.00
CA GLY A 187 4.94 14.28 9.90
C GLY A 187 5.64 15.65 10.02
N ARG A 188 6.88 15.77 9.54
CA ARG A 188 7.61 17.05 9.52
C ARG A 188 7.22 17.93 8.34
N SER A 189 6.97 17.33 7.17
CA SER A 189 6.62 18.06 5.95
C SER A 189 6.20 17.09 4.85
N ALA A 190 5.15 17.43 4.11
CA ALA A 190 4.78 16.71 2.88
C ALA A 190 5.91 16.72 1.82
N LEU A 191 6.82 17.70 1.86
CA LEU A 191 7.98 17.74 0.95
C LEU A 191 9.03 16.65 1.26
N LEU A 192 8.91 15.96 2.40
CA LEU A 192 9.77 14.85 2.78
C LEU A 192 9.16 13.48 2.43
N LEU A 193 8.00 13.43 1.78
CA LEU A 193 7.31 12.17 1.47
C LEU A 193 8.20 11.18 0.70
N GLY A 194 8.95 11.65 -0.30
CA GLY A 194 9.92 10.80 -1.02
C GLY A 194 10.95 10.17 -0.08
N LYS A 195 11.47 10.93 0.89
CA LYS A 195 12.40 10.39 1.90
C LYS A 195 11.71 9.43 2.88
N ALA A 196 10.45 9.66 3.18
CA ALA A 196 9.65 8.82 4.07
C ALA A 196 9.23 7.49 3.42
N LYS A 197 9.07 7.46 2.09
CA LYS A 197 8.46 6.34 1.36
C LYS A 197 9.43 5.57 0.47
N ASP A 198 10.41 6.23 -0.16
CA ASP A 198 11.28 5.62 -1.17
C ASP A 198 12.70 5.38 -0.60
N ASN A 199 12.86 4.22 0.05
CA ASN A 199 14.14 3.75 0.57
C ASN A 199 14.41 2.29 0.14
N ASN A 200 15.66 1.83 0.25
CA ASN A 200 15.99 0.43 -0.02
C ASN A 200 15.13 -0.51 0.84
N ALA A 201 14.52 -1.49 0.19
CA ALA A 201 13.60 -2.47 0.77
C ALA A 201 12.36 -1.89 1.50
N SER A 202 11.96 -0.65 1.22
CA SER A 202 10.81 0.01 1.89
C SER A 202 9.42 -0.41 1.37
N CYS A 203 9.36 -1.33 0.40
CA CYS A 203 8.14 -1.74 -0.25
C CYS A 203 8.17 -3.24 -0.51
N SER A 204 7.17 -3.97 -0.03
CA SER A 204 6.98 -5.38 -0.36
C SER A 204 5.61 -5.66 -0.96
N LEU A 205 5.54 -6.68 -1.81
CA LEU A 205 4.34 -7.13 -2.50
C LEU A 205 4.30 -8.66 -2.51
N GLY A 206 3.10 -9.22 -2.38
CA GLY A 206 2.90 -10.65 -2.58
C GLY A 206 1.80 -11.26 -1.70
N PRO A 207 1.85 -12.59 -1.49
CA PRO A 207 2.84 -13.51 -2.04
C PRO A 207 2.68 -13.73 -3.56
N LEU A 208 1.48 -13.54 -4.11
CA LEU A 208 1.15 -13.73 -5.51
C LEU A 208 0.10 -12.70 -5.96
N ILE A 209 0.08 -12.37 -7.26
CA ILE A 209 -1.08 -11.70 -7.86
C ILE A 209 -2.23 -12.70 -8.00
N ARG A 210 -3.36 -12.38 -7.37
CA ARG A 210 -4.64 -13.05 -7.60
C ARG A 210 -5.37 -12.33 -8.74
N LEU A 211 -5.44 -13.00 -9.89
CA LEU A 211 -6.16 -12.48 -11.06
C LEU A 211 -7.66 -12.43 -10.80
N PHE A 212 -8.34 -11.48 -11.44
CA PHE A 212 -9.79 -11.47 -11.49
C PHE A 212 -10.32 -12.61 -12.37
N ASP A 213 -11.37 -13.25 -11.89
CA ASP A 213 -12.13 -14.31 -12.57
C ASP A 213 -13.56 -14.34 -12.03
N ASP A 214 -14.36 -15.34 -12.44
CA ASP A 214 -15.76 -15.48 -12.00
C ASP A 214 -15.91 -15.56 -10.46
N GLY A 215 -14.86 -15.97 -9.75
CA GLY A 215 -14.88 -16.11 -8.31
C GLY A 215 -14.30 -14.90 -7.57
N PHE A 216 -13.37 -14.15 -8.15
CA PHE A 216 -12.67 -13.03 -7.49
C PHE A 216 -12.70 -11.78 -8.38
N THR A 217 -13.30 -10.70 -7.88
CA THR A 217 -13.55 -9.48 -8.64
C THR A 217 -13.13 -8.22 -7.86
N MET A 218 -13.22 -7.05 -8.49
CA MET A 218 -13.01 -5.77 -7.80
C MET A 218 -13.93 -5.59 -6.59
N ASP A 219 -15.14 -6.13 -6.68
CA ASP A 219 -16.13 -6.16 -5.61
C ASP A 219 -15.61 -6.88 -4.36
N ASP A 220 -14.83 -7.95 -4.54
CA ASP A 220 -14.19 -8.67 -3.44
C ASP A 220 -13.00 -7.91 -2.86
N VAL A 221 -12.27 -7.17 -3.70
CA VAL A 221 -11.22 -6.24 -3.27
C VAL A 221 -11.80 -5.14 -2.38
N ALA A 222 -12.91 -4.52 -2.80
CA ALA A 222 -13.59 -3.47 -2.03
C ALA A 222 -14.17 -3.95 -0.70
N ARG A 223 -14.33 -5.27 -0.52
CA ARG A 223 -14.80 -5.90 0.72
C ARG A 223 -13.72 -6.63 1.51
N ALA A 224 -12.46 -6.58 1.05
CA ALA A 224 -11.39 -7.35 1.65
C ALA A 224 -11.15 -6.94 3.10
N GLU A 225 -10.92 -7.95 3.94
CA GLU A 225 -10.39 -7.78 5.29
C GLU A 225 -8.89 -8.05 5.26
N ILE A 226 -8.14 -7.19 5.95
CA ILE A 226 -6.69 -7.27 6.06
C ILE A 226 -6.37 -7.41 7.53
N ALA A 227 -5.78 -8.54 7.90
CA ALA A 227 -5.20 -8.74 9.22
C ALA A 227 -3.70 -8.46 9.16
N MET A 228 -3.16 -7.90 10.23
CA MET A 228 -1.73 -7.72 10.38
C MET A 228 -1.28 -8.14 11.78
N THR A 229 -0.16 -8.85 11.84
CA THR A 229 0.53 -9.18 13.08
C THR A 229 1.97 -8.70 12.98
N ILE A 230 2.49 -8.11 14.06
CA ILE A 230 3.90 -7.80 14.23
C ILE A 230 4.42 -8.58 15.43
N GLU A 231 5.48 -9.35 15.22
CA GLU A 231 6.14 -10.11 16.28
C GLU A 231 7.58 -9.60 16.43
N GLY A 232 7.88 -9.07 17.60
CA GLY A 232 9.21 -8.57 17.96
C GLY A 232 10.06 -9.65 18.62
N THR A 233 11.37 -9.57 18.42
CA THR A 233 12.36 -10.44 19.11
C THR A 233 12.42 -10.19 20.61
N ASP A 234 11.86 -9.08 21.07
CA ASP A 234 11.73 -8.65 22.47
C ASP A 234 10.44 -9.16 23.14
N GLY A 235 9.70 -10.07 22.49
CA GLY A 235 8.42 -10.59 22.98
C GLY A 235 7.24 -9.63 22.76
N TYR A 236 7.46 -8.52 22.06
CA TYR A 236 6.39 -7.62 21.64
C TYR A 236 5.49 -8.32 20.62
N ARG A 237 4.18 -8.14 20.77
CA ARG A 237 3.19 -8.52 19.77
C ARG A 237 2.16 -7.42 19.59
N LEU A 238 1.90 -7.09 18.33
CA LEU A 238 0.79 -6.25 17.93
C LEU A 238 -0.06 -7.00 16.94
N ASP A 239 -1.37 -6.98 17.15
CA ASP A 239 -2.36 -7.46 16.19
C ASP A 239 -3.24 -6.28 15.75
N GLY A 240 -3.41 -6.14 14.44
CA GLY A 240 -4.24 -5.13 13.81
C GLY A 240 -5.12 -5.74 12.75
N ALA A 241 -6.24 -5.08 12.46
CA ALA A 241 -7.10 -5.44 11.35
C ALA A 241 -7.71 -4.19 10.73
N SER A 242 -7.95 -4.23 9.42
CA SER A 242 -8.66 -3.20 8.68
C SER A 242 -9.58 -3.83 7.64
N THR A 243 -10.54 -3.04 7.16
CA THR A 243 -11.45 -3.45 6.09
C THR A 243 -11.46 -2.40 4.98
N MET A 244 -11.43 -2.88 3.73
CA MET A 244 -11.55 -2.03 2.55
C MET A 244 -12.92 -1.35 2.44
N ARG A 245 -13.93 -1.81 3.20
CA ARG A 245 -15.27 -1.20 3.23
C ARG A 245 -15.28 0.22 3.78
N GLU A 246 -14.26 0.60 4.52
CA GLU A 246 -14.13 1.93 5.13
C GLU A 246 -13.38 2.94 4.24
N ILE A 247 -12.89 2.51 3.07
CA ILE A 247 -12.19 3.39 2.14
C ILE A 247 -13.13 4.48 1.63
N SER A 248 -12.67 5.73 1.62
CA SER A 248 -13.47 6.88 1.19
C SER A 248 -13.59 6.99 -0.32
N ARG A 249 -12.70 6.33 -1.08
CA ARG A 249 -12.73 6.26 -2.54
C ARG A 249 -12.60 4.83 -2.99
N HIS A 250 -13.49 4.41 -3.88
CA HIS A 250 -13.43 3.07 -4.46
C HIS A 250 -12.08 2.85 -5.18
N PRO A 251 -11.48 1.64 -5.13
CA PRO A 251 -10.18 1.40 -5.77
C PRO A 251 -10.12 1.73 -7.26
N GLU A 252 -11.24 1.57 -8.00
CA GLU A 252 -11.32 1.98 -9.41
C GLU A 252 -11.24 3.50 -9.60
N GLU A 253 -11.80 4.27 -8.67
CA GLU A 253 -11.69 5.73 -8.70
C GLU A 253 -10.25 6.16 -8.42
N LEU A 254 -9.58 5.52 -7.45
CA LEU A 254 -8.15 5.76 -7.20
C LEU A 254 -7.29 5.45 -8.44
N LEU A 255 -7.59 4.34 -9.13
CA LEU A 255 -6.90 3.96 -10.36
C LEU A 255 -7.16 4.97 -11.49
N ARG A 256 -8.41 5.42 -11.65
CA ARG A 256 -8.77 6.48 -12.61
C ARG A 256 -7.99 7.76 -12.34
N GLN A 257 -7.85 8.16 -11.08
CA GLN A 257 -7.08 9.36 -10.70
C GLN A 257 -5.59 9.18 -10.92
N ALA A 258 -5.03 8.01 -10.63
CA ALA A 258 -3.62 7.70 -10.92
C ALA A 258 -3.29 7.78 -12.43
N LEU A 259 -4.28 7.53 -13.29
CA LEU A 259 -4.19 7.61 -14.74
C LEU A 259 -4.60 8.98 -15.31
N SER A 260 -4.93 9.96 -14.46
CA SER A 260 -5.41 11.27 -14.91
C SER A 260 -4.30 12.02 -15.65
N GLU A 261 -4.46 12.16 -16.97
CA GLU A 261 -3.46 12.73 -17.89
C GLU A 261 -2.08 12.04 -17.82
N HIS A 262 -2.04 10.79 -17.34
CA HIS A 262 -0.82 10.01 -17.22
C HIS A 262 -1.00 8.62 -17.86
N HIS A 263 0.07 8.10 -18.45
CA HIS A 263 0.07 6.80 -19.12
C HIS A 263 1.13 5.89 -18.51
N TYR A 264 0.83 4.59 -18.38
CA TYR A 264 1.76 3.57 -17.90
C TYR A 264 1.79 2.40 -18.90
N PRO A 265 2.68 2.43 -19.91
CA PRO A 265 2.71 1.44 -21.00
C PRO A 265 2.97 -0.01 -20.55
N ASP A 266 3.60 -0.20 -19.40
CA ASP A 266 3.83 -1.52 -18.77
C ASP A 266 2.81 -1.80 -17.64
N GLY A 267 1.79 -0.96 -17.51
CA GLY A 267 0.85 -0.98 -16.40
C GLY A 267 1.43 -0.41 -15.09
N LEU A 268 0.62 -0.52 -14.03
CA LEU A 268 0.98 -0.08 -12.69
C LEU A 268 0.41 -1.01 -11.63
N VAL A 269 0.99 -0.92 -10.45
CA VAL A 269 0.33 -1.34 -9.21
C VAL A 269 -0.04 -0.12 -8.39
N LEU A 270 -1.17 -0.21 -7.70
CA LEU A 270 -1.70 0.86 -6.86
C LEU A 270 -2.02 0.33 -5.46
N PHE A 271 -1.18 0.73 -4.51
CA PHE A 271 -1.45 0.67 -3.08
C PHE A 271 -2.66 1.56 -2.76
N CYS A 272 -3.71 1.00 -2.14
CA CYS A 272 -5.00 1.69 -1.94
C CYS A 272 -5.07 2.51 -0.65
N GLY A 273 -4.01 2.55 0.14
CA GLY A 273 -3.93 3.14 1.47
C GLY A 273 -4.29 2.16 2.58
N THR A 274 -3.96 2.53 3.82
CA THR A 274 -4.25 1.75 5.02
C THR A 274 -5.01 2.57 6.08
N LEU A 275 -5.85 1.89 6.86
CA LEU A 275 -6.39 2.40 8.13
C LEU A 275 -5.43 2.22 9.29
N PHE A 276 -4.41 1.39 9.09
CA PHE A 276 -3.59 0.95 10.18
C PHE A 276 -2.68 2.08 10.68
N ALA A 277 -3.00 2.59 11.86
CA ALA A 277 -2.19 3.53 12.62
C ALA A 277 -1.91 2.91 13.99
N PRO A 278 -0.73 2.30 14.21
CA PRO A 278 -0.47 1.58 15.44
C PRO A 278 -0.30 2.56 16.62
N THR A 279 -1.32 2.62 17.47
CA THR A 279 -1.31 3.44 18.70
C THR A 279 -0.80 2.69 19.93
N GLN A 280 -0.65 1.35 19.84
CA GLN A 280 -0.11 0.56 20.92
C GLN A 280 1.37 0.91 21.14
N ASP A 281 1.67 1.37 22.34
CA ASP A 281 3.05 1.66 22.75
C ASP A 281 3.91 0.40 22.74
N ARG A 282 5.14 0.54 22.27
CA ARG A 282 6.16 -0.52 22.35
C ARG A 282 7.16 -0.29 23.48
N ASP A 283 7.74 0.90 23.55
CA ASP A 283 8.81 1.23 24.49
C ASP A 283 8.33 2.14 25.62
N GLU A 284 7.99 3.38 25.31
CA GLU A 284 7.50 4.37 26.27
C GLU A 284 5.99 4.58 26.09
N ALA A 285 5.28 4.80 27.20
CA ALA A 285 3.86 5.14 27.16
C ALA A 285 3.62 6.44 26.39
N GLY A 286 2.65 6.44 25.47
CA GLY A 286 2.26 7.55 24.62
C GLY A 286 3.15 7.82 23.40
N ARG A 287 4.12 6.96 23.09
CA ARG A 287 4.98 7.09 21.89
C ARG A 287 4.46 6.32 20.67
N GLY A 288 3.50 5.44 20.86
CA GLY A 288 3.01 4.52 19.86
C GLY A 288 4.03 3.46 19.48
N PHE A 289 3.78 2.83 18.34
CA PHE A 289 4.62 1.78 17.80
C PHE A 289 5.78 2.32 16.97
N THR A 290 6.93 1.65 17.04
CA THR A 290 8.01 1.77 16.06
C THR A 290 8.66 0.40 15.84
N HIS A 291 9.17 0.14 14.63
CA HIS A 291 9.89 -1.10 14.38
C HIS A 291 11.21 -1.18 15.13
N LYS A 292 11.58 -2.42 15.45
CA LYS A 292 12.95 -2.80 15.80
C LYS A 292 13.45 -3.80 14.76
N VAL A 293 14.77 -3.83 14.56
CA VAL A 293 15.40 -4.83 13.69
C VAL A 293 15.08 -6.23 14.21
N GLY A 294 14.69 -7.12 13.29
CA GLY A 294 14.27 -8.49 13.60
C GLY A 294 12.78 -8.66 13.85
N ASP A 295 11.97 -7.59 13.84
CA ASP A 295 10.52 -7.74 13.80
C ASP A 295 10.10 -8.58 12.60
N VAL A 296 9.00 -9.34 12.73
CA VAL A 296 8.36 -10.01 11.61
C VAL A 296 6.98 -9.40 11.41
N VAL A 297 6.74 -8.83 10.23
CA VAL A 297 5.44 -8.31 9.82
C VAL A 297 4.74 -9.35 8.99
N THR A 298 3.55 -9.76 9.42
CA THR A 298 2.67 -10.68 8.71
C THR A 298 1.40 -9.95 8.32
N ILE A 299 1.11 -9.85 7.03
CA ILE A 299 -0.10 -9.24 6.48
C ILE A 299 -0.90 -10.36 5.80
N ALA A 300 -2.17 -10.52 6.15
CA ALA A 300 -2.99 -11.61 5.67
C ALA A 300 -4.37 -11.14 5.20
N SER A 301 -4.88 -11.78 4.16
CA SER A 301 -6.27 -11.66 3.75
C SER A 301 -6.75 -13.00 3.20
N GLY A 302 -7.96 -13.42 3.56
CA GLY A 302 -8.47 -14.75 3.25
C GLY A 302 -8.44 -15.12 1.75
N ARG A 303 -8.53 -14.13 0.86
CA ARG A 303 -8.53 -14.34 -0.61
C ARG A 303 -7.23 -13.97 -1.32
N LEU A 304 -6.32 -13.28 -0.64
CA LEU A 304 -5.04 -12.81 -1.20
C LEU A 304 -3.83 -13.53 -0.59
N GLY A 305 -4.02 -14.35 0.43
CA GLY A 305 -2.96 -15.12 1.08
C GLY A 305 -2.28 -14.34 2.20
N THR A 306 -0.98 -14.58 2.38
CA THR A 306 -0.21 -14.02 3.48
C THR A 306 1.15 -13.54 3.00
N LEU A 307 1.45 -12.26 3.22
CA LEU A 307 2.74 -11.62 2.98
C LEU A 307 3.50 -11.53 4.31
N VAL A 308 4.65 -12.18 4.42
CA VAL A 308 5.49 -12.17 5.63
C VAL A 308 6.83 -11.57 5.28
N ASN A 309 7.28 -10.57 6.03
CA ASN A 309 8.60 -9.95 5.83
C ASN A 309 9.28 -9.71 7.19
N PRO A 310 10.52 -10.18 7.39
CA PRO A 310 11.35 -9.73 8.50
C PRO A 310 11.77 -8.27 8.29
N VAL A 311 12.05 -7.55 9.37
CA VAL A 311 12.39 -6.13 9.35
C VAL A 311 13.88 -5.92 9.62
N THR A 312 14.49 -5.02 8.84
CA THR A 312 15.87 -4.55 9.03
C THR A 312 15.96 -3.05 8.75
N THR A 313 17.16 -2.48 8.77
CA THR A 313 17.37 -1.11 8.29
C THR A 313 17.63 -1.09 6.78
N SER A 314 17.22 -0.06 6.06
CA SER A 314 17.49 0.11 4.63
C SER A 314 18.99 0.10 4.29
N ARG A 315 19.85 0.48 5.24
CA ARG A 315 21.31 0.43 5.11
C ARG A 315 21.82 -1.02 5.09
N ASP A 316 21.19 -1.88 5.90
CA ASP A 316 21.66 -3.26 6.13
C ASP A 316 20.83 -4.28 5.33
N ALA A 317 19.70 -3.86 4.72
CA ALA A 317 18.96 -4.64 3.76
C ALA A 317 19.82 -4.98 2.53
N PRO A 318 19.59 -6.13 1.86
CA PRO A 318 20.29 -6.47 0.63
C PRO A 318 20.25 -5.33 -0.38
N VAL A 319 21.40 -5.05 -1.01
CA VAL A 319 21.48 -4.02 -2.03
C VAL A 319 20.67 -4.46 -3.24
N TRP A 320 19.74 -3.62 -3.67
CA TRP A 320 19.04 -3.79 -4.93
C TRP A 320 20.02 -3.64 -6.10
N THR A 321 20.30 -4.76 -6.80
CA THR A 321 21.28 -4.82 -7.90
C THR A 321 20.66 -5.07 -9.27
N MET A 322 19.41 -5.54 -9.33
CA MET A 322 18.70 -5.84 -10.57
C MET A 322 17.91 -4.62 -11.06
N GLY A 323 18.56 -3.75 -11.82
CA GLY A 323 17.89 -2.66 -12.54
C GLY A 323 17.32 -3.08 -13.89
N ILE A 324 16.67 -2.16 -14.60
CA ILE A 324 16.04 -2.39 -15.91
C ILE A 324 17.04 -2.98 -16.92
N ALA A 325 18.24 -2.40 -17.05
CA ALA A 325 19.26 -2.92 -17.96
C ALA A 325 19.69 -4.36 -17.59
N GLY A 326 19.76 -4.67 -16.29
CA GLY A 326 20.06 -6.02 -15.80
C GLY A 326 18.97 -7.02 -16.16
N LEU A 327 17.70 -6.64 -16.06
CA LEU A 327 16.57 -7.46 -16.49
C LEU A 327 16.67 -7.77 -17.98
N PHE A 328 16.83 -6.77 -18.84
CA PHE A 328 16.94 -7.00 -20.29
C PHE A 328 18.16 -7.84 -20.65
N HIS A 329 19.31 -7.65 -19.98
CA HIS A 329 20.46 -8.53 -20.16
C HIS A 329 20.16 -9.97 -19.75
N ASN A 330 19.48 -10.19 -18.61
CA ASN A 330 19.07 -11.52 -18.16
C ASN A 330 18.15 -12.21 -19.20
N LEU A 331 17.16 -11.48 -19.72
CA LEU A 331 16.24 -11.98 -20.74
C LEU A 331 16.98 -12.33 -22.04
N ALA A 332 17.89 -11.46 -22.49
CA ALA A 332 18.71 -11.69 -23.68
C ALA A 332 19.57 -12.95 -23.54
N MET A 333 20.28 -13.08 -22.41
CA MET A 333 21.14 -14.23 -22.11
C MET A 333 20.38 -15.56 -22.07
N ARG A 334 19.10 -15.52 -21.72
CA ARG A 334 18.21 -16.70 -21.69
C ARG A 334 17.50 -16.95 -23.03
N GLY A 335 17.73 -16.13 -24.05
CA GLY A 335 17.05 -16.23 -25.35
C GLY A 335 15.56 -15.91 -25.29
N LEU A 336 15.14 -15.06 -24.34
CA LEU A 336 13.74 -14.73 -24.07
C LEU A 336 13.29 -13.40 -24.68
N LEU A 337 14.21 -12.63 -25.26
CA LEU A 337 13.89 -11.49 -26.11
C LEU A 337 13.73 -12.02 -27.55
N ALA A 338 12.50 -12.35 -27.95
CA ALA A 338 12.20 -12.50 -29.37
C ALA A 338 12.14 -11.09 -29.99
N ALA A 339 12.72 -10.93 -31.18
CA ALA A 339 12.69 -9.69 -31.96
C ALA A 339 11.28 -9.33 -32.42
#